data_AF-A0A3D6BEK3-F1
#
_entry.id   AF-A0A3D6BEK3-F1
#
_cell.length_a   1.000
_cell.length_b   1.000
_cell.length_c   1.000
_cell.angle_alpha   90.00
_cell.angle_beta   90.00
_cell.angle_gamma   90.00
#
_symmetry.space_group_name_H-M   'P 1'
#
loop_
_entity.id
_entity.type
_entity.pdbx_description
1 polymer ?
#
loop_
_entity_poly.entity_id
_entity_poly.type
_entity_poly.pdbx_seq_one_letter_code
_entity_poly.pdbx_strand_id
1 'polypeptide(L)'
;MEVKIEELKVSKHHQEIYTTNDIDDLLGDIPKFGLHEKIVVNKSYEIISGYRRYLALKTLGRKTVDVVIKDVAPEDERAIVLSFNKQRKKTCRELLNEAKYFKSIWGQKRGRKSANDNVIQLNPESVDTRKKIADATGIKPTNLTKLEYIDRLKPELIDHIDKGNASINQVYHSVLKSEQSKENRDIAAQLPQIISDPSYKIYNKSSHDLSDLEDESVQMVFTSPPYWGKRRYTNDDNELGAEETKEEYVEKLVNHLFACHRVLKSNGSLFLNIGDTHKNKTLHSIPHRVLFGLEDKGFMLVNTIVWKKKNNLPHTKDYGLTPSYEFIFHLVKSKDFFYKEILMPINNIKPASVQICTRKNGRDNFSDFGKVIISGLKDGKKIEDYWTRDIVTTATANQAIIKKYDGVEHPAPFPKEITILPILQTTKPGDVVLDLFAGSGTTSEAALLLGRKTIAYELNPIHNETQVKRYNKAIEQYKEVSQPSQISQAA
;
A
#
# COMPACT_ATOMS: atom_id res chain seq x y z
N MET A 1 -55.16 26.52 4.00
CA MET A 1 -55.29 27.99 3.91
C MET A 1 -54.63 28.36 2.62
N GLU A 2 -55.33 29.08 1.75
CA GLU A 2 -54.79 29.50 0.47
C GLU A 2 -53.93 30.76 0.66
N VAL A 3 -52.68 30.71 0.19
CA VAL A 3 -51.69 31.78 0.35
C VAL A 3 -51.05 32.07 -1.00
N LYS A 4 -50.69 33.33 -1.26
CA LYS A 4 -49.97 33.69 -2.49
C LYS A 4 -48.57 33.11 -2.46
N ILE A 5 -48.12 32.51 -3.56
CA ILE A 5 -46.80 31.87 -3.64
C ILE A 5 -45.67 32.89 -3.40
N GLU A 6 -45.89 34.16 -3.75
CA GLU A 6 -44.93 35.26 -3.54
C GLU A 6 -44.73 35.63 -2.06
N GLU A 7 -45.68 35.30 -1.19
CA GLU A 7 -45.61 35.59 0.25
C GLU A 7 -44.81 34.52 1.03
N LEU A 8 -44.51 33.39 0.39
CA LEU A 8 -43.75 32.29 1.00
C LEU A 8 -42.25 32.57 1.00
N LYS A 9 -41.63 32.46 2.17
CA LYS A 9 -40.18 32.63 2.38
C LYS A 9 -39.50 31.28 2.59
N VAL A 10 -38.23 31.18 2.22
CA VAL A 10 -37.46 29.94 2.45
C VAL A 10 -36.75 30.04 3.80
N SER A 11 -36.93 29.05 4.67
CA SER A 11 -36.21 29.01 5.94
C SER A 11 -34.70 28.96 5.71
N LYS A 12 -33.95 29.76 6.48
CA LYS A 12 -32.48 29.78 6.48
C LYS A 12 -31.89 28.39 6.72
N HIS A 13 -32.49 27.61 7.61
CA HIS A 13 -32.05 26.25 7.92
C HIS A 13 -32.20 25.28 6.76
N HIS A 14 -33.18 25.51 5.88
CA HIS A 14 -33.36 24.71 4.69
C HIS A 14 -32.24 24.96 3.65
N GLN A 15 -31.87 26.22 3.47
CA GLN A 15 -30.79 26.65 2.57
C GLN A 15 -29.41 26.15 3.00
N GLU A 16 -29.18 25.99 4.31
CA GLU A 16 -27.91 25.48 4.84
C GLU A 16 -27.71 23.98 4.59
N ILE A 17 -28.80 23.19 4.47
CA ILE A 17 -28.73 21.72 4.47
C ILE A 17 -28.91 21.15 3.06
N TYR A 18 -29.85 21.68 2.27
CA TYR A 18 -30.28 21.08 1.00
C TYR A 18 -29.93 21.94 -0.21
N THR A 19 -29.58 21.27 -1.31
CA THR A 19 -29.30 21.91 -2.61
C THR A 19 -30.44 21.63 -3.60
N THR A 20 -30.71 22.58 -4.50
CA THR A 20 -31.96 22.72 -5.27
C THR A 20 -32.06 21.88 -6.55
N ASN A 21 -31.22 20.86 -6.72
CA ASN A 21 -30.90 20.41 -8.08
C ASN A 21 -31.82 19.36 -8.70
N ASP A 22 -33.00 19.11 -8.14
CA ASP A 22 -33.87 18.06 -8.69
C ASP A 22 -35.35 18.42 -8.47
N ILE A 23 -36.04 18.97 -9.47
CA ILE A 23 -37.51 19.19 -9.44
C ILE A 23 -38.21 18.58 -10.66
N ASP A 24 -37.47 17.89 -11.53
CA ASP A 24 -37.95 17.44 -12.85
C ASP A 24 -39.14 16.48 -12.72
N ASP A 25 -39.06 15.54 -11.78
CA ASP A 25 -40.15 14.62 -11.45
C ASP A 25 -41.44 15.38 -11.06
N LEU A 26 -41.31 16.41 -10.23
CA LEU A 26 -42.44 17.19 -9.73
C LEU A 26 -43.05 18.09 -10.80
N LEU A 27 -42.24 18.60 -11.74
CA LEU A 27 -42.73 19.39 -12.87
C LEU A 27 -43.63 18.56 -13.79
N GLY A 28 -43.35 17.25 -13.93
CA GLY A 28 -44.18 16.32 -14.69
C GLY A 28 -45.45 15.86 -13.96
N ASP A 29 -45.38 15.67 -12.65
CA ASP A 29 -46.45 15.07 -11.85
C ASP A 29 -47.51 16.07 -11.38
N ILE A 30 -47.11 17.28 -10.96
CA ILE A 30 -48.02 18.30 -10.41
C ILE A 30 -49.13 18.68 -11.40
N PRO A 31 -48.88 18.85 -12.72
CA PRO A 31 -49.94 19.11 -13.68
C PRO A 31 -50.93 17.95 -13.85
N LYS A 32 -50.49 16.70 -13.65
CA LYS A 32 -51.29 15.49 -13.89
C LYS A 32 -52.14 15.09 -12.68
N PHE A 33 -51.59 15.19 -11.48
CA PHE A 33 -52.19 14.65 -10.26
C PHE A 33 -52.46 15.71 -9.18
N GLY A 34 -52.01 16.95 -9.40
CA GLY A 34 -52.08 18.00 -8.40
C GLY A 34 -51.08 17.82 -7.25
N LEU A 35 -51.23 18.62 -6.21
CA LEU A 35 -50.39 18.52 -5.01
C LEU A 35 -50.96 17.46 -4.07
N HIS A 36 -50.28 16.31 -3.98
CA HIS A 36 -50.70 15.23 -3.09
C HIS A 36 -50.55 15.60 -1.61
N GLU A 37 -49.47 16.32 -1.26
CA GLU A 37 -49.23 16.86 0.08
C GLU A 37 -49.07 18.37 0.03
N LYS A 38 -49.69 19.05 1.01
CA LYS A 38 -49.62 20.51 1.17
C LYS A 38 -48.22 20.97 1.60
N ILE A 39 -47.91 22.24 1.35
CA ILE A 39 -46.69 22.89 1.85
C ILE A 39 -46.91 23.24 3.32
N VAL A 40 -45.90 22.99 4.17
CA VAL A 40 -45.97 23.31 5.61
C VAL A 40 -45.12 24.54 5.88
N VAL A 41 -45.72 25.53 6.52
CA VAL A 41 -45.09 26.83 6.84
C VAL A 41 -45.22 27.16 8.33
N ASN A 42 -44.31 27.98 8.85
CA ASN A 42 -44.47 28.59 10.18
C ASN A 42 -45.44 29.80 10.14
N LYS A 43 -45.71 30.43 11.29
CA LYS A 43 -46.56 31.62 11.40
C LYS A 43 -46.06 32.82 10.58
N SER A 44 -44.78 32.84 10.23
CA SER A 44 -44.12 33.88 9.41
C SER A 44 -44.11 33.54 7.92
N TYR A 45 -44.84 32.51 7.50
CA TYR A 45 -44.89 31.99 6.12
C TYR A 45 -43.54 31.48 5.60
N GLU A 46 -42.63 31.08 6.49
CA GLU A 46 -41.39 30.40 6.10
C GLU A 46 -41.63 28.91 5.89
N ILE A 47 -41.13 28.37 4.78
CA ILE A 47 -41.31 26.99 4.37
C ILE A 47 -40.47 26.08 5.28
N ILE A 48 -41.17 25.23 6.03
CA ILE A 48 -40.60 24.15 6.84
C ILE A 48 -40.50 22.86 6.01
N SER A 49 -41.52 22.58 5.20
CA SER A 49 -41.59 21.38 4.36
C SER A 49 -42.30 21.66 3.03
N GLY A 50 -41.90 20.93 1.99
CA GLY A 50 -42.45 21.10 0.64
C GLY A 50 -41.72 22.12 -0.23
N TYR A 51 -40.46 22.45 0.08
CA TYR A 51 -39.68 23.43 -0.70
C TYR A 51 -39.53 23.07 -2.18
N ARG A 52 -39.28 21.78 -2.52
CA ARG A 52 -39.25 21.33 -3.93
C ARG A 52 -40.60 21.55 -4.62
N ARG A 53 -41.72 21.32 -3.91
CA ARG A 53 -43.08 21.58 -4.40
C ARG A 53 -43.31 23.08 -4.61
N TYR A 54 -42.88 23.92 -3.67
CA TYR A 54 -42.87 25.37 -3.82
C TYR A 54 -42.14 25.82 -5.08
N LEU A 55 -40.91 25.32 -5.30
CA LEU A 55 -40.12 25.64 -6.49
C LEU A 55 -40.83 25.18 -7.78
N ALA A 56 -41.34 23.95 -7.81
CA ALA A 56 -42.07 23.44 -8.96
C ALA A 56 -43.34 24.26 -9.26
N LEU A 57 -44.12 24.65 -8.24
CA LEU A 57 -45.30 25.49 -8.41
C LEU A 57 -44.96 26.90 -8.91
N LYS A 58 -43.86 27.46 -8.43
CA LYS A 58 -43.33 28.75 -8.89
C LYS A 58 -42.93 28.67 -10.37
N THR A 59 -42.22 27.61 -10.77
CA THR A 59 -41.85 27.35 -12.18
C THR A 59 -43.08 27.12 -13.07
N LEU A 60 -44.12 26.46 -12.56
CA LEU A 60 -45.38 26.24 -13.27
C LEU A 60 -46.31 27.46 -13.30
N GLY A 61 -45.90 28.60 -12.72
CA GLY A 61 -46.65 29.86 -12.77
C GLY A 61 -47.96 29.88 -11.97
N ARG A 62 -48.09 29.04 -10.93
CA ARG A 62 -49.25 29.10 -10.03
C ARG A 62 -49.20 30.40 -9.21
N LYS A 63 -50.37 30.99 -8.95
CA LYS A 63 -50.50 32.24 -8.17
C LYS A 63 -50.70 32.00 -6.68
N THR A 64 -51.45 30.95 -6.35
CA THR A 64 -51.83 30.58 -4.99
C THR A 64 -51.54 29.11 -4.73
N VAL A 65 -51.31 28.77 -3.46
CA VAL A 65 -51.13 27.40 -2.99
C VAL A 65 -51.76 27.20 -1.63
N ASP A 66 -52.29 26.00 -1.44
CA ASP A 66 -52.79 25.55 -0.16
C ASP A 66 -51.65 25.15 0.79
N VAL A 67 -51.56 25.86 1.93
CA VAL A 67 -50.57 25.59 2.97
C VAL A 67 -51.19 25.13 4.28
N VAL A 68 -50.37 24.44 5.07
CA VAL A 68 -50.63 24.07 6.46
C VAL A 68 -49.70 24.90 7.35
N ILE A 69 -50.29 25.69 8.25
CA ILE A 69 -49.53 26.48 9.22
C ILE A 69 -49.25 25.61 10.44
N LYS A 70 -47.99 25.52 10.86
CA LYS A 70 -47.59 24.82 12.07
C LYS A 70 -46.92 25.80 13.02
N ASP A 71 -47.37 25.81 14.27
CA ASP A 71 -46.72 26.57 15.35
C ASP A 71 -45.50 25.78 15.83
N VAL A 72 -44.31 26.35 15.69
CA VAL A 72 -43.04 25.69 15.97
C VAL A 72 -42.13 26.68 16.69
N ALA A 73 -41.49 26.24 17.77
CA ALA A 73 -40.47 27.04 18.45
C ALA A 73 -39.21 27.16 17.57
N PRO A 74 -38.53 28.33 17.51
CA PRO A 74 -37.37 28.54 16.65
C PRO A 74 -36.27 27.47 16.79
N GLU A 75 -36.06 26.96 18.00
CA GLU A 75 -35.10 25.90 18.32
C GLU A 75 -35.44 24.52 17.69
N ASP A 76 -36.71 24.25 17.42
CA ASP A 76 -37.18 22.97 16.87
C ASP A 76 -37.31 22.99 15.34
N GLU A 77 -37.29 24.17 14.71
CA GLU A 77 -37.49 24.31 13.26
C GLU A 77 -36.53 23.45 12.44
N ARG A 78 -35.23 23.44 12.80
CA ARG A 78 -34.20 22.68 12.08
C ARG A 78 -34.36 21.16 12.23
N ALA A 79 -34.81 20.69 13.41
CA ALA A 79 -35.12 19.28 13.62
C ALA A 79 -36.35 18.85 12.81
N ILE A 80 -37.36 19.72 12.73
CA ILE A 80 -38.57 19.47 11.95
C ILE A 80 -38.25 19.44 10.45
N VAL A 81 -37.42 20.36 9.93
CA VAL A 81 -36.96 20.36 8.53
C VAL A 81 -36.30 19.02 8.16
N LEU A 82 -35.44 18.48 9.03
CA LEU A 82 -34.81 17.17 8.83
C LEU A 82 -35.82 16.01 8.86
N SER A 83 -36.79 16.05 9.78
CA SER A 83 -37.80 15.00 9.91
C SER A 83 -38.64 14.83 8.65
N PHE A 84 -39.04 15.95 8.03
CA PHE A 84 -39.81 15.95 6.79
C PHE A 84 -39.01 15.48 5.57
N ASN A 85 -37.69 15.62 5.60
CA ASN A 85 -36.82 15.20 4.50
C ASN A 85 -36.21 13.80 4.74
N LYS A 86 -36.58 13.08 5.81
CA LYS A 86 -35.97 11.79 6.17
C LYS A 86 -36.06 10.74 5.06
N GLN A 87 -37.18 10.68 4.34
CA GLN A 87 -37.45 9.69 3.29
C GLN A 87 -36.93 10.10 1.90
N ARG A 88 -36.36 11.31 1.75
CA ARG A 88 -35.85 11.81 0.47
C ARG A 88 -34.54 11.12 0.11
N LYS A 89 -34.33 10.82 -1.18
CA LYS A 89 -33.01 10.50 -1.74
C LYS A 89 -32.15 11.76 -1.73
N LYS A 90 -31.09 11.75 -0.93
CA LYS A 90 -30.20 12.90 -0.65
C LYS A 90 -28.84 12.69 -1.29
N THR A 91 -28.16 13.77 -1.62
CA THR A 91 -26.75 13.69 -2.08
C THR A 91 -25.81 13.44 -0.89
N CYS A 92 -24.57 13.02 -1.14
CA CYS A 92 -23.57 12.83 -0.09
C CYS A 92 -23.26 14.14 0.63
N ARG A 93 -23.28 15.29 -0.06
CA ARG A 93 -23.14 16.61 0.58
C ARG A 93 -24.28 16.92 1.54
N GLU A 94 -25.52 16.72 1.11
CA GLU A 94 -26.70 16.95 1.96
C GLU A 94 -26.66 16.04 3.19
N LEU A 95 -26.35 14.76 2.98
CA LEU A 95 -26.17 13.77 4.02
C LEU A 95 -25.06 14.12 5.03
N LEU A 96 -23.96 14.72 4.57
CA LEU A 96 -22.90 15.25 5.42
C LEU A 96 -23.37 16.47 6.22
N ASN A 97 -24.14 17.37 5.63
CA ASN A 97 -24.69 18.54 6.32
C ASN A 97 -25.67 18.15 7.42
N GLU A 98 -26.52 17.15 7.18
CA GLU A 98 -27.38 16.57 8.20
C GLU A 98 -26.54 15.94 9.33
N ALA A 99 -25.49 15.19 8.98
CA ALA A 99 -24.59 14.58 9.95
C ALA A 99 -23.88 15.63 10.84
N LYS A 100 -23.42 16.74 10.26
CA LYS A 100 -22.82 17.87 11.00
C LYS A 100 -23.78 18.48 12.01
N TYR A 101 -25.05 18.63 11.64
CA TYR A 101 -26.09 19.11 12.56
C TYR A 101 -26.37 18.11 13.69
N PHE A 102 -26.57 16.83 13.37
CA PHE A 102 -26.78 15.83 14.41
C PHE A 102 -25.59 15.72 15.38
N LYS A 103 -24.37 15.93 14.87
CA LYS A 103 -23.15 16.01 15.67
C LYS A 103 -23.12 17.24 16.58
N SER A 104 -23.70 18.38 16.20
CA SER A 104 -23.76 19.56 17.07
C SER A 104 -24.72 19.36 18.24
N ILE A 105 -25.82 18.62 18.03
CA ILE A 105 -26.80 18.30 19.08
C ILE A 105 -26.31 17.16 19.97
N TRP A 106 -25.95 16.03 19.36
CA TRP A 106 -25.61 14.81 20.10
C TRP A 106 -24.15 14.75 20.54
N GLY A 107 -23.32 15.70 20.09
CA GLY A 107 -21.93 15.86 20.52
C GLY A 107 -21.75 16.63 21.82
N GLN A 108 -22.80 17.29 22.34
CA GLN A 108 -22.74 17.94 23.65
C GLN A 108 -22.87 16.92 24.78
N LYS A 109 -21.79 16.69 25.54
CA LYS A 109 -21.83 15.98 26.81
C LYS A 109 -22.78 16.73 27.77
N ARG A 110 -23.98 16.20 28.04
CA ARG A 110 -24.91 16.75 29.03
C ARG A 110 -24.43 16.41 30.45
N GLY A 111 -23.69 17.34 31.05
CA GLY A 111 -23.57 17.48 32.50
C GLY A 111 -24.60 18.51 33.00
N ARG A 112 -25.86 18.11 33.20
CA ARG A 112 -26.82 18.87 34.02
C ARG A 112 -27.99 17.96 34.42
N LYS A 113 -28.07 17.64 35.71
CA LYS A 113 -29.25 17.01 36.33
C LYS A 113 -30.42 18.00 36.26
N SER A 114 -31.55 17.57 35.70
CA SER A 114 -32.84 18.21 35.92
C SER A 114 -33.70 17.24 36.72
N ALA A 115 -34.20 17.70 37.86
CA ALA A 115 -35.10 16.96 38.74
C ALA A 115 -36.50 16.95 38.11
N ASN A 116 -36.88 15.82 37.54
CA ASN A 116 -38.25 15.29 37.58
C ASN A 116 -38.24 13.92 36.90
N ASP A 117 -38.30 12.90 37.75
CA ASP A 117 -38.43 11.50 37.36
C ASP A 117 -39.80 11.27 36.71
N ASN A 118 -39.77 10.89 35.43
CA ASN A 118 -40.70 9.93 34.80
C ASN A 118 -40.28 9.62 33.35
N VAL A 119 -38.97 9.45 33.11
CA VAL A 119 -38.45 8.99 31.82
C VAL A 119 -37.48 7.84 32.07
N ILE A 120 -37.73 6.75 31.37
CA ILE A 120 -36.96 5.50 31.28
C ILE A 120 -35.46 5.75 31.55
N GLN A 121 -34.94 5.18 32.63
CA GLN A 121 -33.51 5.13 32.89
C GLN A 121 -32.84 4.30 31.78
N LEU A 122 -32.03 4.95 30.95
CA LEU A 122 -31.15 4.26 30.01
C LEU A 122 -29.71 4.33 30.50
N ASN A 123 -29.13 3.14 30.60
CA ASN A 123 -27.78 2.84 31.08
C ASN A 123 -26.71 3.63 30.28
N PRO A 124 -25.63 4.14 30.91
CA PRO A 124 -24.65 5.06 30.29
C PRO A 124 -23.52 4.35 29.50
N GLU A 125 -23.78 3.18 28.91
CA GLU A 125 -22.79 2.49 28.08
C GLU A 125 -22.85 2.96 26.62
N SER A 126 -21.89 3.82 26.27
CA SER A 126 -21.33 4.12 24.93
C SER A 126 -22.15 3.76 23.69
N VAL A 127 -23.37 4.26 23.53
CA VAL A 127 -24.00 4.25 22.21
C VAL A 127 -23.25 5.24 21.33
N ASP A 128 -22.36 4.72 20.48
CA ASP A 128 -21.50 5.46 19.55
C ASP A 128 -22.31 6.57 18.87
N THR A 129 -22.00 7.83 19.21
CA THR A 129 -22.66 9.01 18.64
C THR A 129 -22.64 8.94 17.11
N ARG A 130 -21.60 8.33 16.51
CA ARG A 130 -21.51 8.11 15.07
C ARG A 130 -22.55 7.12 14.56
N LYS A 131 -22.84 6.04 15.29
CA LYS A 131 -23.90 5.08 14.94
C LYS A 131 -25.27 5.74 14.98
N LYS A 132 -25.54 6.57 16.00
CA LYS A 132 -26.78 7.37 16.07
C LYS A 132 -26.92 8.32 14.89
N ILE A 133 -25.84 9.00 14.50
CA ILE A 133 -25.83 9.90 13.34
C ILE A 133 -26.09 9.12 12.06
N ALA A 134 -25.39 8.00 11.85
CA ALA A 134 -25.56 7.12 10.70
C ALA A 134 -27.01 6.60 10.57
N ASP A 135 -27.60 6.15 11.68
CA ASP A 135 -28.98 5.65 11.72
C ASP A 135 -29.99 6.78 11.44
N ALA A 136 -29.70 8.00 11.88
CA ALA A 136 -30.56 9.17 11.67
C ALA A 136 -30.50 9.72 10.23
N THR A 137 -29.32 9.71 9.60
CA THR A 137 -29.13 10.18 8.23
C THR A 137 -29.39 9.10 7.17
N GLY A 138 -29.38 7.82 7.56
CA GLY A 138 -29.52 6.69 6.64
C GLY A 138 -28.23 6.29 5.91
N ILE A 139 -27.07 6.82 6.32
CA ILE A 139 -25.76 6.48 5.75
C ILE A 139 -25.13 5.35 6.55
N LYS A 140 -24.44 4.41 5.89
CA LYS A 140 -23.59 3.44 6.59
C LYS A 140 -22.48 4.16 7.40
N PRO A 141 -22.21 3.77 8.67
CA PRO A 141 -21.19 4.42 9.50
C PRO A 141 -19.79 4.50 8.86
N THR A 142 -19.41 3.48 8.08
CA THR A 142 -18.15 3.42 7.34
C THR A 142 -18.08 4.46 6.22
N ASN A 143 -19.19 4.70 5.51
CA ASN A 143 -19.27 5.72 4.46
C ASN A 143 -19.29 7.13 5.06
N LEU A 144 -19.96 7.33 6.19
CA LEU A 144 -19.93 8.60 6.91
C LEU A 144 -18.49 8.99 7.29
N THR A 145 -17.71 8.04 7.83
CA THR A 145 -16.31 8.26 8.20
C THR A 145 -15.45 8.67 6.99
N LYS A 146 -15.66 8.01 5.84
CA LYS A 146 -14.93 8.32 4.59
C LYS A 146 -15.30 9.71 4.06
N LEU A 147 -16.59 10.03 4.08
CA LEU A 147 -17.10 11.33 3.65
C LEU A 147 -16.61 12.46 4.57
N GLU A 148 -16.62 12.28 5.89
CA GLU A 148 -16.02 13.24 6.85
C GLU A 148 -14.52 13.45 6.58
N TYR A 149 -13.78 12.39 6.25
CA TYR A 149 -12.36 12.46 5.91
C TYR A 149 -12.11 13.26 4.62
N ILE A 150 -12.90 13.01 3.57
CA ILE A 150 -12.83 13.73 2.30
C ILE A 150 -13.20 15.20 2.51
N ASP A 151 -14.32 15.49 3.20
CA ASP A 151 -14.80 16.85 3.46
C ASP A 151 -13.76 17.73 4.17
N ARG A 152 -13.01 17.13 5.10
CA ARG A 152 -11.97 17.83 5.86
C ARG A 152 -10.76 18.21 5.01
N LEU A 153 -10.37 17.38 4.05
CA LEU A 153 -9.12 17.54 3.30
C LEU A 153 -9.33 18.15 1.92
N LYS A 154 -10.37 17.70 1.22
CA LYS A 154 -10.70 18.03 -0.17
C LYS A 154 -12.21 18.04 -0.37
N PRO A 155 -12.92 19.04 0.19
CA PRO A 155 -14.38 19.11 0.15
C PRO A 155 -14.94 19.18 -1.27
N GLU A 156 -14.21 19.70 -2.24
CA GLU A 156 -14.59 19.79 -3.65
C GLU A 156 -14.85 18.42 -4.30
N LEU A 157 -14.18 17.36 -3.80
CA LEU A 157 -14.31 16.02 -4.37
C LEU A 157 -15.65 15.35 -4.04
N ILE A 158 -16.40 15.87 -3.07
CA ILE A 158 -17.75 15.38 -2.76
C ILE A 158 -18.71 15.66 -3.91
N ASP A 159 -18.52 16.75 -4.65
CA ASP A 159 -19.39 17.09 -5.78
C ASP A 159 -19.24 16.10 -6.94
N HIS A 160 -18.06 15.49 -7.09
CA HIS A 160 -17.84 14.40 -8.05
C HIS A 160 -18.57 13.12 -7.65
N ILE A 161 -18.71 12.86 -6.35
CA ILE A 161 -19.51 11.74 -5.83
C ILE A 161 -21.00 12.00 -6.12
N ASP A 162 -21.46 13.22 -5.84
CA ASP A 162 -22.85 13.62 -6.01
C ASP A 162 -23.31 13.64 -7.47
N LYS A 163 -22.41 14.00 -8.40
CA LYS A 163 -22.65 13.90 -9.86
C LYS A 163 -22.61 12.48 -10.41
N GLY A 164 -22.28 11.48 -9.59
CA GLY A 164 -22.16 10.08 -10.02
C GLY A 164 -20.88 9.77 -10.82
N ASN A 165 -19.92 10.70 -10.85
CA ASN A 165 -18.66 10.53 -11.61
C ASN A 165 -17.68 9.58 -10.91
N ALA A 166 -17.81 9.38 -9.59
CA ALA A 166 -16.95 8.49 -8.81
C ALA A 166 -17.67 7.94 -7.57
N SER A 167 -17.26 6.77 -7.10
CA SER A 167 -17.74 6.21 -5.82
C SER A 167 -17.01 6.81 -4.62
N ILE A 168 -17.66 6.80 -3.45
CA ILE A 168 -17.08 7.22 -2.16
C ILE A 168 -15.73 6.54 -1.90
N ASN A 169 -15.62 5.24 -2.21
CA ASN A 169 -14.39 4.47 -1.99
C ASN A 169 -13.24 4.95 -2.89
N GLN A 170 -13.50 5.19 -4.18
CA GLN A 170 -12.48 5.65 -5.12
C GLN A 170 -11.91 7.01 -4.72
N VAL A 171 -12.79 7.95 -4.37
CA VAL A 171 -12.38 9.29 -3.91
C VAL A 171 -11.61 9.20 -2.59
N TYR A 172 -12.09 8.43 -1.62
CA TYR A 172 -11.41 8.24 -0.33
C TYR A 172 -9.97 7.71 -0.50
N HIS A 173 -9.78 6.65 -1.30
CA HIS A 173 -8.45 6.09 -1.52
C HIS A 173 -7.52 7.04 -2.29
N SER A 174 -8.06 7.85 -3.21
CA SER A 174 -7.29 8.89 -3.90
C SER A 174 -6.76 9.94 -2.93
N VAL A 175 -7.62 10.46 -2.04
CA VAL A 175 -7.23 11.43 -1.01
C VAL A 175 -6.21 10.82 -0.05
N LEU A 176 -6.47 9.61 0.46
CA LEU A 176 -5.55 8.90 1.36
C LEU A 176 -4.16 8.73 0.75
N LYS A 177 -4.08 8.28 -0.51
CA LYS A 177 -2.82 8.13 -1.25
C LYS A 177 -2.11 9.48 -1.44
N SER A 178 -2.86 10.55 -1.71
CA SER A 178 -2.28 11.88 -1.89
C SER A 178 -1.65 12.44 -0.60
N GLU A 179 -2.27 12.19 0.56
CA GLU A 179 -1.74 12.62 1.85
C GLU A 179 -0.52 11.79 2.27
N GLN A 180 -0.56 10.46 2.11
CA GLN A 180 0.60 9.60 2.34
C GLN A 180 1.80 10.02 1.48
N SER A 181 1.56 10.41 0.22
CA SER A 181 2.62 10.92 -0.66
C SER A 181 3.20 12.26 -0.20
N LYS A 182 2.39 13.15 0.41
CA LYS A 182 2.89 14.42 0.96
C LYS A 182 3.72 14.17 2.22
N GLU A 183 3.21 13.38 3.15
CA GLU A 183 3.92 12.99 4.37
C GLU A 183 5.27 12.33 4.05
N ASN A 184 5.29 11.41 3.07
CA ASN A 184 6.54 10.78 2.60
C ASN A 184 7.51 11.79 1.97
N ARG A 185 7.01 12.81 1.26
CA ARG A 185 7.86 13.88 0.70
C ARG A 185 8.44 14.78 1.79
N ASP A 186 7.63 15.15 2.78
CA ASP A 186 8.07 15.98 3.89
C ASP A 186 9.13 15.26 4.74
N ILE A 187 8.95 13.96 4.98
CA ILE A 187 9.96 13.09 5.61
C ILE A 187 11.22 13.00 4.73
N ALA A 188 11.07 12.79 3.41
CA ALA A 188 12.19 12.73 2.48
C ALA A 188 12.98 14.04 2.41
N ALA A 189 12.30 15.19 2.52
CA ALA A 189 12.94 16.51 2.54
C ALA A 189 13.75 16.77 3.82
N GLN A 190 13.41 16.12 4.93
CA GLN A 190 14.13 16.22 6.20
C GLN A 190 15.30 15.24 6.33
N LEU A 191 15.36 14.21 5.48
CA LEU A 191 16.48 13.27 5.45
C LEU A 191 17.72 13.97 4.85
N PRO A 192 18.91 13.80 5.44
CA PRO A 192 20.13 14.32 4.84
C PRO A 192 20.27 13.78 3.42
N GLN A 193 20.29 14.69 2.44
CA GLN A 193 20.53 14.39 1.03
C GLN A 193 21.95 13.83 0.91
N ILE A 194 22.09 12.51 0.92
CA ILE A 194 23.39 11.88 0.65
C ILE A 194 23.59 11.96 -0.86
N ILE A 195 24.31 13.00 -1.27
CA ILE A 195 24.71 13.27 -2.66
C ILE A 195 25.80 12.26 -3.01
N SER A 196 25.41 11.13 -3.60
CA SER A 196 26.31 10.20 -4.26
C SER A 196 25.97 10.16 -5.73
N ASP A 197 26.94 10.35 -6.63
CA ASP A 197 26.70 10.19 -8.07
C ASP A 197 26.76 8.69 -8.43
N PRO A 198 25.62 8.05 -8.73
CA PRO A 198 25.60 6.64 -9.10
C PRO A 198 26.31 6.45 -10.45
N SER A 199 27.14 5.42 -10.53
CA SER A 199 27.89 5.05 -11.74
C SER A 199 27.95 3.54 -11.88
N TYR A 200 28.20 3.06 -13.10
CA TYR A 200 28.27 1.64 -13.39
C TYR A 200 29.51 1.26 -14.19
N LYS A 201 29.95 0.01 -14.05
CA LYS A 201 30.94 -0.64 -14.91
C LYS A 201 30.42 -2.02 -15.32
N ILE A 202 30.50 -2.34 -16.62
CA ILE A 202 30.12 -3.64 -17.16
C ILE A 202 31.38 -4.31 -17.69
N TYR A 203 31.63 -5.54 -17.24
CA TYR A 203 32.65 -6.43 -17.78
C TYR A 203 31.98 -7.49 -18.64
N ASN A 204 32.20 -7.43 -19.96
CA ASN A 204 31.70 -8.45 -20.88
C ASN A 204 32.60 -9.69 -20.89
N LYS A 205 32.70 -10.39 -19.76
CA LYS A 205 33.50 -11.60 -19.61
C LYS A 205 33.02 -12.41 -18.41
N SER A 206 33.58 -13.61 -18.24
CA SER A 206 33.31 -14.45 -17.07
C SER A 206 33.77 -13.76 -15.78
N SER A 207 32.98 -13.88 -14.73
CA SER A 207 33.30 -13.45 -13.36
C SER A 207 34.13 -14.48 -12.59
N HIS A 208 34.61 -15.55 -13.24
CA HIS A 208 35.44 -16.58 -12.60
C HIS A 208 36.75 -16.00 -12.06
N ASP A 209 37.29 -15.01 -12.76
CA ASP A 209 38.41 -14.19 -12.31
C ASP A 209 37.94 -12.74 -12.11
N LEU A 210 38.15 -12.23 -10.90
CA LEU A 210 37.83 -10.86 -10.51
C LEU A 210 39.09 -9.98 -10.40
N SER A 211 40.19 -10.35 -11.05
CA SER A 211 41.48 -9.62 -11.04
C SER A 211 41.37 -8.15 -11.46
N ASP A 212 40.33 -7.76 -12.19
CA ASP A 212 40.09 -6.34 -12.53
C ASP A 212 39.59 -5.49 -11.36
N LEU A 213 39.29 -6.12 -10.22
CA LEU A 213 38.79 -5.48 -9.01
C LEU A 213 39.85 -5.52 -7.91
N GLU A 214 40.01 -4.38 -7.25
CA GLU A 214 40.86 -4.25 -6.06
C GLU A 214 40.29 -5.05 -4.89
N ASP A 215 41.19 -5.46 -3.99
CA ASP A 215 40.83 -6.09 -2.72
C ASP A 215 39.93 -5.15 -1.90
N GLU A 216 38.93 -5.71 -1.23
CA GLU A 216 38.03 -4.95 -0.34
C GLU A 216 37.38 -3.70 -0.97
N SER A 217 37.12 -3.73 -2.28
CA SER A 217 36.50 -2.63 -3.03
C SER A 217 34.97 -2.67 -3.10
N VAL A 218 34.36 -3.83 -2.81
CA VAL A 218 32.92 -4.09 -2.95
C VAL A 218 32.23 -4.17 -1.59
N GLN A 219 31.10 -3.47 -1.42
CA GLN A 219 30.33 -3.50 -0.16
C GLN A 219 29.33 -4.66 -0.13
N MET A 220 28.63 -4.90 -1.25
CA MET A 220 27.62 -5.95 -1.33
C MET A 220 27.72 -6.69 -2.66
N VAL A 221 27.67 -8.01 -2.61
CA VAL A 221 27.39 -8.84 -3.79
C VAL A 221 25.95 -9.30 -3.68
N PHE A 222 25.15 -9.12 -4.72
CA PHE A 222 23.87 -9.81 -4.86
C PHE A 222 23.84 -10.46 -6.23
N THR A 223 23.64 -11.78 -6.26
CA THR A 223 23.70 -12.50 -7.53
C THR A 223 22.81 -13.74 -7.56
N SER A 224 22.55 -14.23 -8.77
CA SER A 224 21.72 -15.41 -9.04
C SER A 224 22.39 -16.23 -10.16
N PRO A 225 23.13 -17.30 -9.85
CA PRO A 225 23.88 -18.06 -10.84
C PRO A 225 22.95 -18.84 -11.79
N PRO A 226 23.47 -19.31 -12.93
CA PRO A 226 22.86 -20.39 -13.68
C PRO A 226 22.58 -21.60 -12.78
N TYR A 227 21.34 -22.07 -12.72
CA TYR A 227 20.94 -23.21 -11.88
C TYR A 227 21.22 -24.53 -12.60
N TRP A 228 21.76 -25.50 -11.86
CA TRP A 228 22.15 -26.81 -12.39
C TRP A 228 21.05 -27.51 -13.17
N GLY A 229 21.30 -27.83 -14.44
CA GLY A 229 20.38 -28.56 -15.31
C GLY A 229 19.07 -27.83 -15.59
N LYS A 230 19.05 -26.49 -15.53
CA LYS A 230 17.86 -25.68 -15.82
C LYS A 230 17.89 -25.05 -17.20
N ARG A 231 18.53 -23.91 -17.35
CA ARG A 231 18.50 -23.10 -18.57
C ARG A 231 19.90 -22.98 -19.14
N ARG A 232 19.97 -22.89 -20.46
CA ARG A 232 21.19 -22.55 -21.18
C ARG A 232 21.23 -21.06 -21.47
N TYR A 233 22.38 -20.45 -21.22
CA TYR A 233 22.59 -19.01 -21.37
C TYR A 233 23.58 -18.69 -22.48
N THR A 234 24.43 -19.66 -22.82
CA THR A 234 25.40 -19.60 -23.89
C THR A 234 25.29 -20.85 -24.78
N ASN A 235 26.03 -20.85 -25.88
CA ASN A 235 26.20 -22.04 -26.72
C ASN A 235 27.45 -22.86 -26.32
N ASP A 236 28.03 -22.58 -25.14
CA ASP A 236 29.20 -23.30 -24.63
C ASP A 236 28.74 -24.49 -23.77
N ASP A 237 29.21 -25.68 -24.11
CA ASP A 237 28.93 -26.90 -23.36
C ASP A 237 29.55 -26.89 -21.95
N ASN A 238 30.56 -26.04 -21.72
CA ASN A 238 31.22 -25.86 -20.42
C ASN A 238 30.60 -24.73 -19.57
N GLU A 239 29.43 -24.19 -19.96
CA GLU A 239 28.78 -23.16 -19.16
C GLU A 239 28.43 -23.65 -17.75
N LEU A 240 28.52 -22.75 -16.77
CA LEU A 240 28.10 -23.04 -15.40
C LEU A 240 26.62 -23.44 -15.40
N GLY A 241 26.29 -24.54 -14.72
CA GLY A 241 24.95 -25.14 -14.70
C GLY A 241 24.73 -26.24 -15.75
N ALA A 242 25.69 -26.48 -16.65
CA ALA A 242 25.66 -27.58 -17.63
C ALA A 242 26.28 -28.89 -17.16
N GLU A 243 26.93 -28.91 -16.00
CA GLU A 243 27.73 -30.02 -15.49
C GLU A 243 26.95 -31.33 -15.40
N GLU A 244 27.64 -32.44 -15.64
CA GLU A 244 27.02 -33.77 -15.64
C GLU A 244 26.53 -34.17 -14.24
N THR A 245 27.35 -33.85 -13.23
CA THR A 245 27.11 -34.18 -11.82
C THR A 245 26.81 -32.95 -10.99
N LYS A 246 26.05 -33.12 -9.90
CA LYS A 246 25.76 -32.03 -8.97
C LYS A 246 27.00 -31.63 -8.18
N GLU A 247 27.88 -32.58 -7.90
CA GLU A 247 29.13 -32.37 -7.17
C GLU A 247 30.03 -31.40 -7.93
N GLU A 248 30.23 -31.64 -9.23
CA GLU A 248 31.01 -30.76 -10.11
C GLU A 248 30.42 -29.34 -10.20
N TYR A 249 29.09 -29.24 -10.38
CA TYR A 249 28.41 -27.93 -10.38
C TYR A 249 28.62 -27.18 -9.06
N VAL A 250 28.43 -27.86 -7.93
CA VAL A 250 28.58 -27.26 -6.60
C VAL A 250 30.01 -26.77 -6.42
N GLU A 251 31.02 -27.58 -6.75
CA GLU A 251 32.42 -27.20 -6.64
C GLU A 251 32.75 -25.97 -7.50
N LYS A 252 32.37 -25.98 -8.78
CA LYS A 252 32.59 -24.86 -9.70
C LYS A 252 31.92 -23.59 -9.21
N LEU A 253 30.65 -23.66 -8.80
CA LEU A 253 29.90 -22.51 -8.31
C LEU A 253 30.49 -21.96 -6.99
N VAL A 254 30.88 -22.83 -6.06
CA VAL A 254 31.50 -22.42 -4.80
C VAL A 254 32.82 -21.68 -5.07
N ASN A 255 33.67 -22.20 -5.96
CA ASN A 255 34.93 -21.55 -6.32
C ASN A 255 34.68 -20.17 -6.98
N HIS A 256 33.67 -20.08 -7.85
CA HIS A 256 33.28 -18.84 -8.51
C HIS A 256 32.78 -17.78 -7.52
N LEU A 257 31.92 -18.17 -6.59
CA LEU A 257 31.41 -17.29 -5.55
C LEU A 257 32.49 -16.92 -4.51
N PHE A 258 33.43 -17.84 -4.22
CA PHE A 258 34.52 -17.58 -3.29
C PHE A 258 35.50 -16.52 -3.80
N ALA A 259 35.61 -16.32 -5.13
CA ALA A 259 36.37 -15.19 -5.68
C ALA A 259 35.90 -13.83 -5.13
N CYS A 260 34.63 -13.71 -4.74
CA CYS A 260 34.10 -12.50 -4.10
C CYS A 260 34.69 -12.21 -2.73
N HIS A 261 35.20 -13.22 -2.02
CA HIS A 261 35.72 -13.07 -0.67
C HIS A 261 36.89 -12.06 -0.60
N ARG A 262 37.72 -12.01 -1.65
CA ARG A 262 38.84 -11.06 -1.77
C ARG A 262 38.35 -9.62 -1.99
N VAL A 263 37.43 -9.43 -2.93
CA VAL A 263 36.96 -8.10 -3.34
C VAL A 263 35.94 -7.51 -2.38
N LEU A 264 35.27 -8.35 -1.57
CA LEU A 264 34.38 -7.89 -0.51
C LEU A 264 35.17 -7.22 0.60
N LYS A 265 34.69 -6.03 1.01
CA LYS A 265 35.12 -5.38 2.25
C LYS A 265 34.98 -6.33 3.44
N SER A 266 35.81 -6.15 4.46
CA SER A 266 35.71 -6.89 5.73
C SER A 266 34.32 -6.82 6.35
N ASN A 267 33.62 -5.69 6.21
CA ASN A 267 32.25 -5.49 6.66
C ASN A 267 31.17 -5.69 5.57
N GLY A 268 31.52 -6.32 4.45
CA GLY A 268 30.64 -6.52 3.29
C GLY A 268 29.73 -7.75 3.41
N SER A 269 28.73 -7.83 2.53
CA SER A 269 27.72 -8.91 2.51
C SER A 269 27.59 -9.55 1.12
N LEU A 270 27.40 -10.87 1.08
CA LEU A 270 27.06 -11.66 -0.09
C LEU A 270 25.62 -12.16 0.04
N PHE A 271 24.79 -11.86 -0.96
CA PHE A 271 23.45 -12.41 -1.11
C PHE A 271 23.40 -13.34 -2.32
N LEU A 272 23.12 -14.61 -2.08
CA LEU A 272 23.01 -15.64 -3.12
C LEU A 272 21.56 -16.08 -3.27
N ASN A 273 20.92 -15.69 -4.37
CA ASN A 273 19.63 -16.26 -4.76
C ASN A 273 19.84 -17.55 -5.53
N ILE A 274 19.30 -18.67 -5.03
CA ILE A 274 19.47 -19.98 -5.67
C ILE A 274 18.24 -20.88 -5.47
N GLY A 275 17.84 -21.52 -6.57
CA GLY A 275 16.76 -22.51 -6.60
C GLY A 275 17.29 -23.94 -6.64
N ASP A 276 16.49 -24.89 -6.17
CA ASP A 276 16.87 -26.30 -6.21
C ASP A 276 16.49 -27.00 -7.53
N THR A 277 17.18 -28.09 -7.81
CA THR A 277 17.01 -28.91 -8.99
C THR A 277 16.32 -30.22 -8.63
N HIS A 278 15.19 -30.45 -9.29
CA HIS A 278 14.48 -31.73 -9.26
C HIS A 278 14.91 -32.56 -10.47
N LYS A 279 15.60 -33.68 -10.24
CA LYS A 279 16.03 -34.65 -11.26
C LYS A 279 15.70 -36.05 -10.74
N ASN A 280 15.15 -36.92 -11.59
CA ASN A 280 14.76 -38.29 -11.23
C ASN A 280 13.84 -38.37 -9.98
N LYS A 281 12.75 -37.60 -9.97
CA LYS A 281 11.75 -37.54 -8.88
C LYS A 281 12.26 -37.08 -7.50
N THR A 282 13.51 -36.63 -7.39
CA THR A 282 14.12 -36.21 -6.12
C THR A 282 14.68 -34.79 -6.21
N LEU A 283 14.69 -34.10 -5.07
CA LEU A 283 15.45 -32.86 -4.86
C LEU A 283 16.91 -33.19 -4.58
N HIS A 284 17.83 -32.38 -5.10
CA HIS A 284 19.27 -32.62 -4.95
C HIS A 284 19.93 -31.76 -3.86
N SER A 285 19.16 -30.89 -3.20
CA SER A 285 19.63 -30.01 -2.13
C SER A 285 20.74 -29.06 -2.58
N ILE A 286 20.69 -28.63 -3.84
CA ILE A 286 21.71 -27.77 -4.45
C ILE A 286 21.96 -26.50 -3.63
N PRO A 287 20.93 -25.75 -3.18
CA PRO A 287 21.14 -24.55 -2.36
C PRO A 287 21.99 -24.80 -1.11
N HIS A 288 21.68 -25.87 -0.37
CA HIS A 288 22.35 -26.19 0.89
C HIS A 288 23.78 -26.70 0.66
N ARG A 289 24.01 -27.46 -0.42
CA ARG A 289 25.36 -27.92 -0.78
C ARG A 289 26.30 -26.77 -1.11
N VAL A 290 25.80 -25.77 -1.85
CA VAL A 290 26.56 -24.56 -2.17
C VAL A 290 26.81 -23.74 -0.90
N LEU A 291 25.79 -23.58 -0.04
CA LEU A 291 25.95 -22.92 1.26
C LEU A 291 27.07 -23.55 2.08
N PHE A 292 27.05 -24.86 2.30
CA PHE A 292 28.07 -25.54 3.09
C PHE A 292 29.46 -25.39 2.47
N GLY A 293 29.58 -25.49 1.14
CA GLY A 293 30.86 -25.25 0.47
C GLY A 293 31.39 -23.82 0.64
N LEU A 294 30.52 -22.82 0.74
CA LEU A 294 30.92 -21.43 1.05
C LEU A 294 31.33 -21.25 2.52
N GLU A 295 30.64 -21.92 3.45
CA GLU A 295 31.00 -21.93 4.87
C GLU A 295 32.36 -22.59 5.09
N ASP A 296 32.62 -23.73 4.43
CA ASP A 296 33.92 -24.42 4.47
C ASP A 296 35.07 -23.55 3.93
N LYS A 297 34.76 -22.59 3.05
CA LYS A 297 35.73 -21.63 2.50
C LYS A 297 35.87 -20.36 3.34
N GLY A 298 35.06 -20.18 4.38
CA GLY A 298 35.20 -19.10 5.37
C GLY A 298 34.10 -18.03 5.36
N PHE A 299 33.05 -18.17 4.56
CA PHE A 299 31.86 -17.32 4.75
C PHE A 299 31.08 -17.76 5.99
N MET A 300 30.35 -16.81 6.60
CA MET A 300 29.44 -17.09 7.70
C MET A 300 28.01 -16.78 7.27
N LEU A 301 27.08 -17.72 7.51
CA LEU A 301 25.66 -17.50 7.26
C LEU A 301 25.05 -16.60 8.33
N VAL A 302 24.35 -15.54 7.90
CA VAL A 302 23.59 -14.63 8.76
C VAL A 302 22.10 -14.99 8.73
N ASN A 303 21.53 -15.11 7.53
CA ASN A 303 20.11 -15.45 7.35
C ASN A 303 19.88 -16.35 6.14
N THR A 304 18.92 -17.26 6.28
CA THR A 304 18.29 -17.97 5.17
C THR A 304 16.95 -17.33 4.88
N ILE A 305 16.88 -16.52 3.82
CA ILE A 305 15.66 -15.86 3.39
C ILE A 305 14.91 -16.77 2.42
N VAL A 306 13.61 -16.93 2.61
CA VAL A 306 12.74 -17.74 1.75
C VAL A 306 11.83 -16.79 0.97
N TRP A 307 12.10 -16.65 -0.33
CA TRP A 307 11.34 -15.78 -1.20
C TRP A 307 10.17 -16.53 -1.85
N LYS A 308 8.93 -16.15 -1.52
CA LYS A 308 7.71 -16.71 -2.12
C LYS A 308 7.42 -16.12 -3.49
N LYS A 309 7.40 -16.96 -4.51
CA LYS A 309 7.10 -16.57 -5.90
C LYS A 309 5.59 -16.37 -6.11
N LYS A 310 5.22 -15.29 -6.83
CA LYS A 310 3.83 -14.89 -7.09
C LYS A 310 3.12 -15.76 -8.14
N ASN A 311 3.70 -15.93 -9.32
CA ASN A 311 3.10 -16.69 -10.43
C ASN A 311 4.01 -17.86 -10.79
N ASN A 312 3.93 -18.95 -10.02
CA ASN A 312 4.64 -20.18 -10.39
C ASN A 312 3.98 -20.77 -11.64
N LEU A 313 4.78 -21.09 -12.64
CA LEU A 313 4.30 -21.87 -13.77
C LEU A 313 3.70 -23.17 -13.22
N PRO A 314 2.47 -23.54 -13.63
CA PRO A 314 1.86 -24.80 -13.23
C PRO A 314 2.83 -25.94 -13.56
N HIS A 315 3.20 -26.72 -12.55
CA HIS A 315 4.05 -27.88 -12.77
C HIS A 315 3.20 -28.99 -13.38
N THR A 316 3.58 -29.47 -14.56
CA THR A 316 2.88 -30.54 -15.29
C THR A 316 3.29 -31.95 -14.86
N LYS A 317 4.11 -32.08 -13.81
CA LYS A 317 4.58 -33.36 -13.30
C LYS A 317 3.50 -34.01 -12.43
N ASP A 318 3.36 -35.33 -12.54
CA ASP A 318 2.42 -36.19 -11.80
C ASP A 318 2.87 -36.52 -10.37
N TYR A 319 3.99 -35.94 -9.92
CA TYR A 319 4.55 -36.15 -8.58
C TYR A 319 5.09 -34.86 -7.95
N GLY A 320 5.04 -34.82 -6.61
CA GLY A 320 5.59 -33.74 -5.80
C GLY A 320 4.71 -32.49 -5.73
N LEU A 321 5.18 -31.50 -4.97
CA LEU A 321 4.53 -30.19 -4.86
C LEU A 321 5.18 -29.22 -5.85
N THR A 322 4.40 -28.26 -6.35
CA THR A 322 4.92 -27.17 -7.19
C THR A 322 5.92 -26.32 -6.39
N PRO A 323 7.18 -26.18 -6.85
CA PRO A 323 8.14 -25.28 -6.23
C PRO A 323 7.61 -23.86 -6.23
N SER A 324 7.45 -23.28 -5.03
CA SER A 324 6.81 -21.98 -4.86
C SER A 324 7.68 -20.92 -4.20
N TYR A 325 8.93 -21.27 -3.93
CA TYR A 325 9.91 -20.39 -3.31
C TYR A 325 11.30 -20.58 -3.90
N GLU A 326 12.19 -19.64 -3.60
CA GLU A 326 13.64 -19.72 -3.76
C GLU A 326 14.34 -19.31 -2.45
N PHE A 327 15.56 -19.78 -2.25
CA PHE A 327 16.38 -19.36 -1.12
C PHE A 327 17.26 -18.18 -1.52
N ILE A 328 17.35 -17.20 -0.63
CA ILE A 328 18.35 -16.14 -0.68
C ILE A 328 19.20 -16.27 0.58
N PHE A 329 20.45 -16.68 0.44
CA PHE A 329 21.37 -16.78 1.58
C PHE A 329 22.09 -15.44 1.78
N HIS A 330 22.05 -14.90 2.99
CA HIS A 330 22.86 -13.75 3.40
C HIS A 330 24.10 -14.26 4.12
N LEU A 331 25.25 -14.05 3.50
CA LEU A 331 26.56 -14.50 3.93
C LEU A 331 27.49 -13.30 4.17
N VAL A 332 28.42 -13.41 5.12
CA VAL A 332 29.37 -12.35 5.46
C VAL A 332 30.79 -12.89 5.64
N LYS A 333 31.78 -12.03 5.43
CA LYS A 333 33.22 -12.33 5.60
C LYS A 333 33.67 -12.23 7.06
N SER A 334 33.05 -11.32 7.83
CA SER A 334 33.37 -11.10 9.24
C SER A 334 32.11 -10.87 10.07
N LYS A 335 32.24 -10.98 11.40
CA LYS A 335 31.15 -10.69 12.34
C LYS A 335 30.84 -9.19 12.44
N ASP A 336 31.78 -8.33 12.05
CA ASP A 336 31.66 -6.87 12.09
C ASP A 336 31.09 -6.33 10.76
N PHE A 337 30.10 -7.02 10.19
CA PHE A 337 29.47 -6.63 8.94
C PHE A 337 28.53 -5.43 9.13
N PHE A 338 28.42 -4.60 8.09
CA PHE A 338 27.50 -3.47 8.11
C PHE A 338 26.05 -3.95 7.98
N TYR A 339 25.20 -3.56 8.91
CA TYR A 339 23.77 -3.83 8.88
C TYR A 339 22.96 -2.65 9.42
N LYS A 340 22.07 -2.12 8.59
CA LYS A 340 21.07 -1.12 8.94
C LYS A 340 19.73 -1.81 9.13
N GLU A 341 19.22 -1.78 10.35
CA GLU A 341 17.91 -2.31 10.65
C GLU A 341 16.80 -1.52 9.95
N ILE A 342 15.86 -2.24 9.34
CA ILE A 342 14.65 -1.68 8.73
C ILE A 342 13.45 -2.31 9.43
N LEU A 343 12.55 -1.46 9.92
CA LEU A 343 11.34 -1.87 10.62
C LEU A 343 10.12 -1.71 9.69
N MET A 344 9.26 -2.72 9.69
CA MET A 344 7.94 -2.64 9.08
C MET A 344 6.97 -1.92 10.01
N PRO A 345 6.13 -1.01 9.48
CA PRO A 345 5.08 -0.39 10.27
C PRO A 345 4.06 -1.45 10.72
N ILE A 346 3.68 -1.41 12.00
CA ILE A 346 2.70 -2.35 12.55
C ILE A 346 1.31 -1.73 12.45
N ASN A 347 0.49 -2.27 11.55
CA ASN A 347 -0.93 -1.93 11.49
C ASN A 347 -1.70 -2.77 12.51
N ASN A 348 -2.30 -2.13 13.52
CA ASN A 348 -3.11 -2.72 14.60
C ASN A 348 -2.38 -3.78 15.45
N ILE A 349 -1.69 -3.33 16.51
CA ILE A 349 -1.19 -4.22 17.57
C ILE A 349 -2.39 -4.93 18.22
N LYS A 350 -2.66 -6.18 17.83
CA LYS A 350 -3.55 -7.04 18.59
C LYS A 350 -2.74 -7.58 19.78
N PRO A 351 -3.22 -7.44 21.02
CA PRO A 351 -2.53 -8.05 22.14
C PRO A 351 -2.47 -9.56 21.94
N ALA A 352 -1.27 -10.12 22.08
CA ALA A 352 -1.08 -11.56 22.04
C ALA A 352 -1.68 -12.16 23.32
N SER A 353 -2.55 -13.16 23.17
CA SER A 353 -3.01 -13.98 24.29
C SER A 353 -1.91 -14.99 24.62
N VAL A 354 -1.36 -14.90 25.83
CA VAL A 354 -0.41 -15.90 26.33
C VAL A 354 -1.20 -16.93 27.13
N GLN A 355 -1.12 -18.19 26.71
CA GLN A 355 -1.70 -19.32 27.43
C GLN A 355 -0.59 -20.08 28.14
N ILE A 356 -0.75 -20.28 29.44
CA ILE A 356 0.14 -21.15 30.22
C ILE A 356 -0.57 -22.48 30.41
N CYS A 357 0.07 -23.56 29.96
CA CYS A 357 -0.35 -24.91 30.24
C CYS A 357 0.17 -25.31 31.63
N THR A 358 -0.74 -25.68 32.52
CA THR A 358 -0.39 -26.27 33.82
C THR A 358 -0.92 -27.71 33.87
N ARG A 359 -0.08 -28.64 34.32
CA ARG A 359 -0.44 -30.05 34.40
C ARG A 359 -0.94 -30.35 35.81
N LYS A 360 -2.22 -30.74 35.95
CA LYS A 360 -2.81 -31.12 37.25
C LYS A 360 -3.56 -32.44 37.08
N ASN A 361 -3.22 -33.44 37.91
CA ASN A 361 -3.80 -34.80 37.87
C ASN A 361 -3.77 -35.47 36.48
N GLY A 362 -2.64 -35.35 35.76
CA GLY A 362 -2.45 -36.01 34.46
C GLY A 362 -3.23 -35.41 33.29
N ARG A 363 -3.95 -34.29 33.50
CA ARG A 363 -4.62 -33.51 32.45
C ARG A 363 -3.98 -32.13 32.33
N ASP A 364 -3.89 -31.67 31.09
CA ASP A 364 -3.40 -30.34 30.75
C ASP A 364 -4.53 -29.32 30.92
N ASN A 365 -4.33 -28.35 31.80
CA ASN A 365 -5.25 -27.23 32.00
C ASN A 365 -4.60 -25.95 31.47
N PHE A 366 -5.24 -25.34 30.48
CA PHE A 366 -4.83 -24.07 29.89
C PHE A 366 -5.53 -22.93 30.64
N SER A 367 -4.75 -21.98 31.15
CA SER A 367 -5.28 -20.75 31.75
C SER A 367 -4.82 -19.53 30.94
N ASP A 368 -5.78 -18.67 30.57
CA ASP A 368 -5.52 -17.42 29.85
C ASP A 368 -4.88 -16.41 30.81
N PHE A 369 -3.58 -16.16 30.66
CA PHE A 369 -2.86 -15.19 31.47
C PHE A 369 -2.99 -13.78 30.90
N GLY A 370 -4.22 -13.35 30.63
CA GLY A 370 -4.53 -12.02 30.11
C GLY A 370 -3.89 -11.68 28.76
N LYS A 371 -4.22 -10.48 28.28
CA LYS A 371 -3.67 -9.89 27.06
C LYS A 371 -2.33 -9.23 27.38
N VAL A 372 -1.23 -9.78 26.89
CA VAL A 372 0.09 -9.13 27.05
C VAL A 372 0.28 -8.12 25.91
N ILE A 373 0.44 -6.85 26.28
CA ILE A 373 0.94 -5.83 25.36
C ILE A 373 2.46 -5.94 25.39
N ILE A 374 3.07 -6.38 24.29
CA ILE A 374 4.53 -6.40 24.16
C ILE A 374 4.99 -4.94 24.03
N SER A 375 5.39 -4.34 25.15
CA SER A 375 5.96 -3.00 25.20
C SER A 375 7.30 -2.99 24.46
N GLY A 376 7.39 -2.25 23.36
CA GLY A 376 8.60 -2.14 22.53
C GLY A 376 8.33 -2.09 21.02
N LEU A 377 7.13 -2.47 20.58
CA LEU A 377 6.72 -2.49 19.17
C LEU A 377 6.18 -1.14 18.64
N LYS A 378 6.41 -0.03 19.36
CA LYS A 378 5.86 1.29 18.96
C LYS A 378 6.47 1.80 17.65
N ASP A 379 7.74 1.46 17.38
CA ASP A 379 8.51 1.96 16.24
C ASP A 379 8.49 1.02 15.01
N GLY A 380 7.84 -0.14 15.12
CA GLY A 380 7.70 -1.12 14.05
C GLY A 380 8.17 -2.53 14.43
N LYS A 381 8.01 -3.49 13.51
CA LYS A 381 8.48 -4.88 13.65
C LYS A 381 9.65 -5.13 12.72
N LYS A 382 10.67 -5.86 13.15
CA LYS A 382 11.73 -6.34 12.23
C LYS A 382 11.12 -7.14 11.08
N ILE A 383 11.71 -7.00 9.90
CA ILE A 383 11.31 -7.76 8.71
C ILE A 383 11.56 -9.25 8.97
N GLU A 384 10.61 -10.10 8.56
CA GLU A 384 10.72 -11.56 8.64
C GLU A 384 11.56 -12.12 7.49
N ASP A 385 12.19 -13.27 7.70
CA ASP A 385 12.99 -13.98 6.70
C ASP A 385 12.16 -14.75 5.66
N TYR A 386 10.85 -14.87 5.87
CA TYR A 386 9.90 -15.40 4.88
C TYR A 386 9.27 -14.28 4.05
N TRP A 387 9.86 -13.97 2.90
CA TRP A 387 9.43 -12.87 2.05
C TRP A 387 8.19 -13.23 1.24
N THR A 388 7.04 -12.78 1.75
CA THR A 388 5.75 -12.83 1.08
C THR A 388 5.55 -11.64 0.14
N ARG A 389 4.47 -11.67 -0.65
CA ARG A 389 4.05 -10.54 -1.50
C ARG A 389 3.84 -9.24 -0.72
N ASP A 390 3.51 -9.32 0.57
CA ASP A 390 3.25 -8.13 1.39
C ASP A 390 4.54 -7.49 1.89
N ILE A 391 5.62 -8.28 2.04
CA ILE A 391 6.96 -7.79 2.38
C ILE A 391 7.66 -7.26 1.12
N VAL A 392 7.52 -8.00 0.01
CA VAL A 392 8.10 -7.68 -1.29
C VAL A 392 6.97 -7.63 -2.32
N THR A 393 6.40 -6.43 -2.53
CA THR A 393 5.31 -6.21 -3.49
C THR A 393 5.80 -6.45 -4.92
N THR A 394 5.76 -7.69 -5.38
CA THR A 394 6.25 -8.07 -6.71
C THR A 394 5.27 -8.93 -7.48
N ALA A 395 5.11 -8.61 -8.76
CA ALA A 395 4.87 -9.63 -9.77
C ALA A 395 6.22 -10.29 -10.08
N THR A 396 6.24 -11.60 -10.32
CA THR A 396 7.38 -12.24 -11.01
C THR A 396 7.76 -11.38 -12.21
N ALA A 397 9.05 -11.22 -12.51
CA ALA A 397 9.53 -10.39 -13.60
C ALA A 397 8.67 -10.63 -14.85
N ASN A 398 7.76 -9.70 -15.16
CA ASN A 398 6.83 -9.87 -16.27
C ASN A 398 7.69 -9.82 -17.53
N GLN A 399 7.88 -10.97 -18.18
CA GLN A 399 8.58 -11.05 -19.46
C GLN A 399 7.98 -10.07 -20.48
N ALA A 400 6.68 -9.76 -20.38
CA ALA A 400 6.01 -8.73 -21.17
C ALA A 400 6.51 -7.28 -20.89
N ILE A 401 6.90 -6.95 -19.65
CA ILE A 401 7.50 -5.66 -19.32
C ILE A 401 8.93 -5.61 -19.86
N ILE A 402 9.69 -6.70 -19.79
CA ILE A 402 11.04 -6.83 -20.37
C ILE A 402 10.98 -6.73 -21.91
N LYS A 403 9.99 -7.37 -22.54
CA LYS A 403 9.67 -7.24 -23.97
C LYS A 403 9.38 -5.80 -24.39
N LYS A 404 8.70 -5.04 -23.53
CA LYS A 404 8.31 -3.64 -23.78
C LYS A 404 9.50 -2.67 -23.77
N TYR A 405 10.61 -3.04 -23.14
CA TYR A 405 11.82 -2.21 -23.11
C TYR A 405 12.73 -2.45 -24.32
N ASP A 406 12.94 -3.69 -24.77
CA ASP A 406 14.04 -3.95 -25.74
C ASP A 406 13.86 -5.14 -26.70
N GLY A 407 12.73 -5.85 -26.70
CA GLY A 407 12.53 -6.98 -27.64
C GLY A 407 13.39 -8.23 -27.41
N VAL A 408 14.28 -8.24 -26.41
CA VAL A 408 15.15 -9.39 -26.07
C VAL A 408 14.65 -10.08 -24.79
N GLU A 409 14.41 -11.39 -24.87
CA GLU A 409 14.02 -12.20 -23.72
C GLU A 409 15.27 -12.62 -22.91
N HIS A 410 15.42 -12.12 -21.67
CA HIS A 410 16.29 -12.78 -20.71
C HIS A 410 15.58 -14.05 -20.21
N PRO A 411 16.22 -15.23 -20.24
CA PRO A 411 15.55 -16.47 -19.88
C PRO A 411 15.00 -16.45 -18.44
N ALA A 412 15.80 -16.07 -17.43
CA ALA A 412 15.38 -16.13 -16.02
C ALA A 412 15.70 -14.86 -15.21
N PRO A 413 14.96 -13.75 -15.38
CA PRO A 413 15.13 -12.56 -14.56
C PRO A 413 14.37 -12.68 -13.23
N PHE A 414 14.97 -12.23 -12.13
CA PHE A 414 14.28 -12.00 -10.85
C PHE A 414 13.75 -10.56 -10.76
N PRO A 415 12.73 -10.27 -9.91
CA PRO A 415 12.20 -8.92 -9.72
C PRO A 415 13.15 -8.06 -8.87
N LYS A 416 13.33 -6.79 -9.21
CA LYS A 416 14.31 -5.91 -8.54
C LYS A 416 14.07 -5.69 -7.05
N GLU A 417 12.82 -5.81 -6.62
CA GLU A 417 12.42 -5.54 -5.25
C GLU A 417 13.04 -6.52 -4.24
N ILE A 418 13.44 -7.74 -4.65
CA ILE A 418 14.17 -8.67 -3.75
C ILE A 418 15.58 -8.17 -3.43
N THR A 419 16.13 -7.28 -4.24
CA THR A 419 17.48 -6.69 -4.03
C THR A 419 17.44 -5.41 -3.21
N ILE A 420 16.28 -4.74 -3.15
CA ILE A 420 16.13 -3.44 -2.49
C ILE A 420 16.44 -3.52 -0.99
N LEU A 421 15.85 -4.50 -0.29
CA LEU A 421 16.10 -4.68 1.14
C LEU A 421 17.57 -5.02 1.43
N PRO A 422 18.21 -6.01 0.75
CA PRO A 422 19.64 -6.25 0.86
C PRO A 422 20.49 -4.99 0.67
N ILE A 423 20.23 -4.21 -0.38
CA ILE A 423 20.97 -2.97 -0.65
C ILE A 423 20.78 -1.98 0.50
N LEU A 424 19.54 -1.72 0.92
CA LEU A 424 19.27 -0.73 1.98
C LEU A 424 19.81 -1.14 3.35
N GLN A 425 19.83 -2.44 3.65
CA GLN A 425 20.30 -2.98 4.93
C GLN A 425 21.81 -3.12 4.97
N THR A 426 22.49 -3.42 3.85
CA THR A 426 23.92 -3.78 3.88
C THR A 426 24.83 -2.84 3.09
N THR A 427 24.30 -1.72 2.61
CA THR A 427 25.10 -0.67 1.95
C THR A 427 24.66 0.74 2.34
N LYS A 428 25.52 1.73 2.10
CA LYS A 428 25.23 3.17 2.14
C LYS A 428 25.22 3.75 0.71
N PRO A 429 24.60 4.92 0.46
CA PRO A 429 24.75 5.58 -0.82
C PRO A 429 26.23 5.81 -1.16
N GLY A 430 26.59 5.64 -2.43
CA GLY A 430 27.97 5.67 -2.92
C GLY A 430 28.76 4.36 -2.79
N ASP A 431 28.31 3.39 -1.99
CA ASP A 431 28.93 2.06 -1.93
C ASP A 431 28.79 1.29 -3.25
N VAL A 432 29.68 0.33 -3.47
CA VAL A 432 29.72 -0.51 -4.66
C VAL A 432 28.93 -1.81 -4.43
N VAL A 433 27.98 -2.07 -5.33
CA VAL A 433 27.23 -3.32 -5.46
C VAL A 433 27.78 -4.13 -6.64
N LEU A 434 28.07 -5.42 -6.45
CA LEU A 434 28.56 -6.32 -7.50
C LEU A 434 27.51 -7.37 -7.84
N ASP A 435 27.32 -7.63 -9.14
CA ASP A 435 26.58 -8.78 -9.65
C ASP A 435 27.45 -9.61 -10.61
N LEU A 436 27.68 -10.87 -10.27
CA LEU A 436 28.53 -11.79 -11.02
C LEU A 436 27.85 -12.38 -12.25
N PHE A 437 26.52 -12.44 -12.22
CA PHE A 437 25.67 -13.07 -13.22
C PHE A 437 24.57 -12.08 -13.58
N ALA A 438 24.98 -10.92 -14.10
CA ALA A 438 24.13 -9.74 -14.13
C ALA A 438 22.89 -9.89 -15.03
N GLY A 439 22.96 -10.70 -16.09
CA GLY A 439 21.84 -10.92 -17.00
C GLY A 439 21.33 -9.61 -17.57
N SER A 440 20.03 -9.34 -17.40
CA SER A 440 19.44 -8.05 -17.80
C SER A 440 19.77 -6.85 -16.90
N GLY A 441 20.57 -7.02 -15.84
CA GLY A 441 21.02 -5.95 -14.95
C GLY A 441 20.05 -5.56 -13.83
N THR A 442 19.27 -6.49 -13.31
CA THR A 442 18.25 -6.20 -12.28
C THR A 442 18.87 -5.64 -10.99
N THR A 443 19.92 -6.27 -10.47
CA THR A 443 20.61 -5.84 -9.23
C THR A 443 21.20 -4.44 -9.39
N SER A 444 21.90 -4.22 -10.50
CA SER A 444 22.51 -2.94 -10.85
C SER A 444 21.49 -1.82 -11.02
N GLU A 445 20.34 -2.08 -11.66
CA GLU A 445 19.25 -1.11 -11.75
C GLU A 445 18.78 -0.65 -10.35
N ALA A 446 18.53 -1.62 -9.46
CA ALA A 446 18.11 -1.32 -8.09
C ALA A 446 19.18 -0.54 -7.30
N ALA A 447 20.45 -0.90 -7.44
CA ALA A 447 21.56 -0.21 -6.80
C ALA A 447 21.65 1.25 -7.24
N LEU A 448 21.60 1.51 -8.56
CA LEU A 448 21.67 2.85 -9.13
C LEU A 448 20.48 3.72 -8.71
N LEU A 449 19.26 3.16 -8.70
CA LEU A 449 18.04 3.85 -8.22
C LEU A 449 18.14 4.27 -6.75
N LEU A 450 18.96 3.58 -5.96
CA LEU A 450 19.20 3.85 -4.55
C LEU A 450 20.49 4.66 -4.32
N GLY A 451 21.11 5.20 -5.38
CA GLY A 451 22.33 6.00 -5.28
C GLY A 451 23.60 5.19 -4.98
N ARG A 452 23.65 3.90 -5.29
CA ARG A 452 24.88 3.10 -5.19
C ARG A 452 25.61 3.07 -6.52
N LYS A 453 26.90 2.75 -6.48
CA LYS A 453 27.68 2.38 -7.67
C LYS A 453 27.48 0.89 -7.93
N THR A 454 27.62 0.46 -9.17
CA THR A 454 27.46 -0.96 -9.52
C THR A 454 28.53 -1.48 -10.47
N ILE A 455 28.90 -2.74 -10.29
CA ILE A 455 29.77 -3.49 -11.19
C ILE A 455 29.02 -4.76 -11.61
N ALA A 456 28.97 -5.03 -12.90
CA ALA A 456 28.24 -6.16 -13.47
C ALA A 456 29.16 -6.99 -14.38
N TYR A 457 29.14 -8.31 -14.20
CA TYR A 457 29.75 -9.27 -15.13
C TYR A 457 28.64 -9.98 -15.91
N GLU A 458 28.80 -10.04 -17.24
CA GLU A 458 27.84 -10.66 -18.15
C GLU A 458 28.56 -11.17 -19.40
N LEU A 459 28.27 -12.39 -19.84
CA LEU A 459 28.90 -13.02 -21.00
C LEU A 459 28.25 -12.59 -22.31
N ASN A 460 26.92 -12.45 -22.34
CA ASN A 460 26.17 -12.17 -23.55
C ASN A 460 26.19 -10.65 -23.88
N PRO A 461 26.80 -10.24 -25.00
CA PRO A 461 26.88 -8.82 -25.37
C PRO A 461 25.51 -8.16 -25.57
N ILE A 462 24.49 -8.93 -26.00
CA ILE A 462 23.12 -8.42 -26.18
C ILE A 462 22.55 -7.93 -24.83
N HIS A 463 22.84 -8.65 -23.74
CA HIS A 463 22.41 -8.24 -22.41
C HIS A 463 23.12 -6.97 -21.95
N ASN A 464 24.37 -6.74 -22.35
CA ASN A 464 25.08 -5.50 -22.02
C ASN A 464 24.44 -4.26 -22.64
N GLU A 465 23.97 -4.34 -23.89
CA GLU A 465 23.25 -3.22 -24.52
C GLU A 465 21.97 -2.88 -23.76
N THR A 466 21.22 -3.91 -23.33
CA THR A 466 20.04 -3.75 -22.49
C THR A 466 20.39 -3.14 -21.12
N GLN A 467 21.48 -3.62 -20.51
CA GLN A 467 21.98 -3.09 -19.25
C GLN A 467 22.31 -1.60 -19.34
N VAL A 468 23.05 -1.16 -20.38
CA VAL A 468 23.40 0.26 -20.58
C VAL A 468 22.15 1.14 -20.63
N LYS A 469 21.14 0.78 -21.42
CA LYS A 469 19.87 1.54 -21.51
C LYS A 469 19.17 1.59 -20.15
N ARG A 470 19.09 0.45 -19.44
CA ARG A 470 18.46 0.34 -18.13
C ARG A 470 19.19 1.17 -17.07
N TYR A 471 20.52 1.14 -17.06
CA TYR A 471 21.35 1.83 -16.09
C TYR A 471 21.31 3.35 -16.28
N ASN A 472 21.39 3.83 -17.52
CA ASN A 472 21.26 5.25 -17.82
C ASN A 472 19.90 5.79 -17.34
N LYS A 473 18.82 5.07 -17.63
CA LYS A 473 17.48 5.42 -17.13
C LYS A 473 17.40 5.43 -15.59
N ALA A 474 18.01 4.46 -14.92
CA ALA A 474 18.03 4.41 -13.46
C ALA A 474 18.78 5.61 -12.85
N ILE A 475 19.89 6.02 -13.46
CA ILE A 475 20.67 7.20 -13.05
C ILE A 475 19.85 8.49 -13.26
N GLU A 476 19.18 8.64 -14.40
CA GLU A 476 18.28 9.77 -14.65
C GLU A 476 17.18 9.86 -13.60
N GLN A 477 16.51 8.74 -13.30
CA GLN A 477 15.48 8.67 -12.27
C GLN A 477 16.00 9.01 -10.87
N TYR A 478 17.20 8.54 -10.52
CA TYR A 478 17.83 8.92 -9.26
C TYR A 478 18.09 10.43 -9.21
N LYS A 479 18.59 11.03 -10.29
CA LYS A 479 18.85 12.47 -10.37
C LYS A 479 17.58 13.31 -10.27
N GLU A 480 16.48 12.90 -10.93
CA GLU A 480 15.17 13.57 -10.82
C GLU A 480 14.65 13.60 -9.38
N VAL A 481 14.83 12.52 -8.63
CA VAL A 481 14.34 12.40 -7.23
C VAL A 481 15.29 13.07 -6.23
N SER A 482 16.59 13.07 -6.52
CA SER A 482 17.63 13.62 -5.63
C SER A 482 17.84 15.12 -5.81
N GLN A 483 17.33 15.75 -6.88
CA GLN A 483 17.32 17.20 -6.98
C GLN A 483 16.16 17.80 -6.19
N PRO A 484 16.39 18.79 -5.32
CA PRO A 484 15.30 19.50 -4.65
C PRO A 484 14.40 20.12 -5.71
N SER A 485 13.10 19.82 -5.64
CA SER A 485 12.10 20.30 -6.58
C SER A 485 12.24 21.80 -6.83
N GLN A 486 12.66 22.20 -8.04
CA GLN A 486 12.43 23.54 -8.59
C GLN A 486 10.93 23.77 -8.93
N ILE A 487 10.02 23.23 -8.12
CA ILE A 487 8.57 23.42 -8.24
C ILE A 487 8.11 24.26 -7.05
N SER A 488 8.64 25.48 -6.95
CA SER A 488 8.07 26.57 -6.16
C SER A 488 8.20 27.93 -6.87
N GLN A 489 8.28 27.93 -8.20
CA GLN A 489 8.24 29.15 -9.02
C GLN A 489 7.25 28.99 -10.18
N ALA A 490 6.00 28.77 -9.84
CA ALA A 490 4.86 29.18 -10.66
C ALA A 490 3.78 29.61 -9.67
N ALA A 491 3.89 30.87 -9.25
CA ALA A 491 2.86 31.61 -8.54
C ALA A 491 1.68 31.91 -9.47
#